data_AF-A0A7Y0XY61-F1
#
_entry.id   AF-A0A7Y0XY61-F1
#
_cell.length_a   1.000
_cell.length_b   1.000
_cell.length_c   1.000
_cell.angle_alpha   90.00
_cell.angle_beta   90.00
_cell.angle_gamma   90.00
#
_symmetry.space_group_name_H-M   'P 1'
#
loop_
_entity.id
_entity.type
_entity.pdbx_description
1 polymer ?
#
loop_
_entity_poly.entity_id
_entity_poly.type
_entity_poly.pdbx_seq_one_letter_code
_entity_poly.pdbx_strand_id
1 'polypeptide(L)'
;MKLSKVYINKLLDYISQGMSIENACYVTGICQKTYHLWYNQRKKDAESDTASLQLKLFDGIWAAQAQCEQTHLQNIADAGKKNWRASAWFLERTRPKSYGRNSLNFLPPENPDTLIVIG
;
A
#
# COMPACT_ATOMS: atom_id res chain seq x y z
N MET A 1 1.40 25.85 4.85
CA MET A 1 0.54 25.43 3.71
C MET A 1 -0.79 24.93 4.27
N LYS A 2 -1.92 25.31 3.68
CA LYS A 2 -3.25 24.84 4.09
C LYS A 2 -3.67 23.65 3.22
N LEU A 3 -4.27 22.62 3.83
CA LEU A 3 -4.77 21.45 3.12
C LEU A 3 -5.93 21.86 2.19
N SER A 4 -5.89 21.43 0.93
CA SER A 4 -6.93 21.69 -0.07
C SER A 4 -7.31 20.41 -0.81
N LYS A 5 -8.53 20.36 -1.34
CA LYS A 5 -9.03 19.21 -2.13
C LYS A 5 -8.13 18.92 -3.35
N VAL A 6 -7.58 19.95 -3.98
CA VAL A 6 -6.70 19.80 -5.16
C VAL A 6 -5.42 19.04 -4.78
N TYR A 7 -4.78 19.42 -3.68
CA TYR A 7 -3.57 18.75 -3.21
C TYR A 7 -3.85 17.33 -2.70
N ILE A 8 -5.01 17.12 -2.06
CA ILE A 8 -5.46 15.77 -1.67
C ILE A 8 -5.58 14.89 -2.91
N ASN A 9 -6.35 15.30 -3.91
CA ASN A 9 -6.59 14.49 -5.09
C ASN A 9 -5.28 14.17 -5.83
N LYS A 10 -4.37 15.13 -5.98
CA LYS A 10 -3.05 14.90 -6.58
C LYS A 10 -2.22 13.89 -5.78
N LEU A 11 -2.20 14.02 -4.46
CA LEU A 11 -1.45 13.11 -3.61
C LEU A 11 -2.00 11.68 -3.69
N LEU A 12 -3.33 11.53 -3.66
CA LEU A 12 -3.99 10.22 -3.77
C LEU A 12 -3.78 9.58 -5.14
N ASP A 13 -3.77 10.38 -6.21
CA ASP A 13 -3.49 9.92 -7.57
C ASP A 13 -2.06 9.35 -7.71
N TYR A 14 -1.05 10.02 -7.15
CA TYR A 14 0.31 9.47 -7.16
C TYR A 14 0.45 8.19 -6.33
N ILE A 15 -0.27 8.09 -5.20
CA ILE A 15 -0.28 6.88 -4.38
C ILE A 15 -0.98 5.73 -5.09
N SER A 16 -2.06 5.98 -5.83
CA SER A 16 -2.77 4.94 -6.59
C SER A 16 -1.93 4.40 -7.76
N GLN A 17 -0.97 5.19 -8.25
CA GLN A 17 0.04 4.78 -9.22
C GLN A 17 1.23 4.01 -8.58
N GLY A 18 1.22 3.82 -7.25
CA GLY A 18 2.23 3.03 -6.54
C GLY A 18 3.40 3.82 -5.98
N MET A 19 3.36 5.15 -5.96
CA MET A 19 4.39 5.93 -5.27
C MET A 19 4.31 5.77 -3.74
N SER A 20 5.46 5.83 -3.08
CA SER A 20 5.51 5.99 -1.63
C SER A 20 4.88 7.33 -1.23
N ILE A 21 4.31 7.41 -0.03
CA ILE A 21 3.72 8.64 0.51
C ILE A 21 4.74 9.79 0.50
N GLU A 22 6.00 9.50 0.83
CA GLU A 22 7.09 10.47 0.85
C GLU A 22 7.36 11.08 -0.52
N ASN A 23 7.49 10.23 -1.55
CA ASN A 23 7.73 10.69 -2.92
C ASN A 23 6.49 11.37 -3.50
N ALA A 24 5.30 10.87 -3.20
CA ALA A 24 4.04 11.50 -3.59
C ALA A 24 3.93 12.92 -2.98
N CYS A 25 4.32 13.10 -1.72
CA CYS A 25 4.41 14.41 -1.07
C CYS A 25 5.41 15.31 -1.79
N TYR A 26 6.61 14.81 -2.09
CA TYR A 26 7.65 15.56 -2.77
C TYR A 26 7.20 16.07 -4.14
N VAL A 27 6.64 15.20 -4.98
CA VAL A 27 6.15 15.57 -6.34
C VAL A 27 4.95 16.51 -6.26
N THR A 28 4.11 16.39 -5.23
CA THR A 28 2.97 17.28 -5.01
C THR A 28 3.39 18.66 -4.44
N GLY A 29 4.65 18.82 -4.02
CA GLY A 29 5.16 20.03 -3.36
C GLY A 29 4.74 20.16 -1.89
N ILE A 30 4.34 19.04 -1.27
CA ILE A 30 3.97 18.98 0.14
C ILE A 30 5.23 18.60 0.94
N CYS A 31 5.63 19.47 1.87
CA CYS A 31 6.71 19.15 2.80
C CYS A 31 6.29 17.99 3.72
N GLN A 32 7.17 17.01 3.95
CA GLN A 32 6.89 15.89 4.87
C GLN A 32 6.44 16.36 6.27
N LYS A 33 7.06 17.42 6.81
CA LYS A 33 6.63 17.99 8.10
C LYS A 33 5.17 18.42 8.08
N THR A 34 4.71 19.00 6.97
CA THR A 34 3.30 19.42 6.81
C THR A 34 2.37 18.21 6.76
N TYR A 35 2.75 17.15 6.05
CA TYR A 35 2.00 15.89 6.05
C TYR A 35 1.87 15.29 7.46
N HIS A 36 2.98 15.19 8.20
CA HIS A 36 2.96 14.66 9.57
C HIS A 36 2.13 15.53 10.53
N LEU A 37 2.15 16.85 10.36
CA LEU A 37 1.28 17.75 11.13
C LEU A 37 -0.20 17.44 10.88
N TRP A 38 -0.62 17.23 9.61
CA TRP A 38 -1.99 16.85 9.29
C TRP A 38 -2.37 15.48 9.84
N TYR A 39 -1.45 14.51 9.82
CA TYR A 39 -1.65 13.19 10.40
C TYR A 39 -1.86 13.24 11.91
N ASN A 40 -0.98 13.96 12.62
CA ASN A 40 -1.10 14.13 14.06
C ASN A 40 -2.38 14.88 14.45
N GLN A 41 -2.78 15.88 13.66
CA GLN A 41 -4.03 16.59 13.85
C GLN A 41 -5.24 15.65 13.67
N ARG A 42 -5.26 14.85 12.60
CA ARG A 42 -6.31 13.83 12.38
C ARG A 42 -6.45 12.87 13.55
N LYS A 43 -5.32 12.41 14.12
CA LYS A 43 -5.30 11.48 15.25
C LYS A 43 -5.93 12.10 16.50
N LYS A 44 -5.71 13.40 16.74
CA LYS A 44 -6.35 14.13 17.85
C LYS A 44 -7.83 14.36 17.60
N ASP A 45 -8.20 14.68 16.36
CA ASP A 45 -9.58 14.92 15.94
C ASP A 45 -10.35 13.61 15.67
N ALA A 46 -9.77 12.44 15.96
CA ALA A 46 -10.41 11.13 15.77
C ALA A 46 -11.69 10.97 16.58
N GLU A 47 -11.80 11.70 17.70
CA GLU A 47 -12.96 11.70 18.59
C GLU A 47 -14.10 12.63 18.11
N SER A 48 -13.83 13.49 17.12
CA SER A 48 -14.84 14.34 16.50
C SER A 48 -15.26 13.76 15.15
N ASP A 49 -16.52 13.33 15.05
CA ASP A 49 -17.11 12.72 13.84
C ASP A 49 -17.39 13.74 12.71
N THR A 50 -16.57 14.79 12.61
CA THR A 50 -16.71 15.81 11.58
C THR A 50 -15.99 15.39 10.30
N ALA A 51 -16.72 15.47 9.17
CA ALA A 51 -16.25 15.21 7.81
C ALA A 51 -15.15 16.20 7.35
N SER A 52 -13.97 16.09 7.96
CA SER A 52 -12.82 16.97 7.74
C SER A 52 -12.08 16.61 6.45
N LEU A 53 -11.33 17.57 5.90
CA LEU A 53 -10.45 17.31 4.75
C LEU A 53 -9.35 16.30 5.08
N GLN A 54 -8.94 16.24 6.34
CA GLN A 54 -7.98 15.29 6.86
C GLN A 54 -8.56 13.88 6.83
N LEU A 55 -9.82 13.68 7.25
CA LEU A 55 -10.50 12.38 7.12
C LEU A 55 -10.49 11.90 5.67
N LYS A 56 -10.91 12.75 4.73
CA LYS A 56 -10.89 12.45 3.30
C LYS A 56 -9.50 12.08 2.78
N LEU A 57 -8.46 12.75 3.26
CA LEU A 57 -7.10 12.45 2.89
C LEU A 57 -6.69 11.05 3.39
N PHE A 58 -6.86 10.76 4.68
CA PHE A 58 -6.33 9.54 5.28
C PHE A 58 -7.14 8.29 4.91
N ASP A 59 -8.45 8.40 4.77
CA ASP A 59 -9.28 7.31 4.22
C ASP A 59 -8.96 7.10 2.74
N GLY A 60 -8.75 8.20 2.01
CA GLY A 60 -8.34 8.17 0.61
C GLY A 60 -6.99 7.48 0.38
N ILE A 61 -6.05 7.56 1.32
CA ILE A 61 -4.74 6.88 1.19
C ILE A 61 -4.93 5.37 1.15
N TRP A 62 -5.78 4.82 2.03
CA TRP A 62 -6.09 3.39 2.03
C TRP A 62 -6.75 2.95 0.71
N ALA A 63 -7.73 3.73 0.24
CA ALA A 63 -8.39 3.46 -1.04
C ALA A 63 -7.41 3.51 -2.21
N ALA A 64 -6.51 4.50 -2.24
CA ALA A 64 -5.49 4.64 -3.29
C ALA A 64 -4.50 3.46 -3.27
N GLN A 65 -4.03 3.03 -2.09
CA GLN A 65 -3.15 1.87 -1.97
C GLN A 65 -3.82 0.56 -2.43
N ALA A 66 -5.11 0.39 -2.13
CA ALA A 66 -5.90 -0.74 -2.60
C ALA A 66 -6.08 -0.69 -4.12
N GLN A 67 -6.32 0.49 -4.71
CA GLN A 67 -6.42 0.66 -6.16
C GLN A 67 -5.11 0.35 -6.88
N CYS A 68 -3.97 0.76 -6.31
CA CYS A 68 -2.64 0.38 -6.80
C CYS A 68 -2.49 -1.15 -6.83
N GLU A 69 -2.86 -1.82 -5.74
CA GLU A 69 -2.79 -3.27 -5.63
C GLU A 69 -3.70 -3.96 -6.65
N GLN A 70 -4.95 -3.52 -6.76
CA GLN A 70 -5.91 -4.02 -7.74
C GLN A 70 -5.37 -3.89 -9.17
N THR A 71 -4.74 -2.76 -9.51
CA THR A 71 -4.15 -2.54 -10.83
C THR A 71 -3.07 -3.58 -11.15
N HIS A 72 -2.17 -3.86 -10.20
CA HIS A 72 -1.15 -4.87 -10.40
C HIS A 72 -1.70 -6.29 -10.44
N LEU A 73 -2.71 -6.61 -9.62
CA LEU A 73 -3.41 -7.89 -9.67
C LEU A 73 -4.12 -8.09 -11.00
N GLN A 74 -4.81 -7.07 -11.51
CA GLN A 74 -5.46 -7.10 -12.81
C GLN A 74 -4.44 -7.31 -13.93
N ASN A 75 -3.32 -6.58 -13.91
CA ASN A 75 -2.23 -6.78 -14.86
C ASN A 75 -1.69 -8.22 -14.84
N ILE A 76 -1.59 -8.86 -13.67
CA ILE A 76 -1.17 -10.26 -13.53
C ILE A 76 -2.23 -11.19 -14.13
N ALA A 77 -3.52 -10.96 -13.83
CA ALA A 77 -4.64 -11.75 -14.34
C ALA A 77 -4.72 -11.67 -15.88
N ASP A 78 -4.62 -10.46 -16.44
CA ASP A 78 -4.75 -10.19 -17.87
C ASP A 78 -3.53 -10.65 -18.67
N ALA A 79 -2.31 -10.49 -18.13
CA ALA A 79 -1.09 -10.88 -18.84
C ALA A 79 -0.94 -12.40 -19.01
N GLY A 80 -1.68 -13.20 -18.24
CA GLY A 80 -1.61 -14.66 -18.27
C GLY A 80 -0.17 -15.17 -18.24
N LYS A 81 0.21 -16.08 -19.15
CA LYS A 81 1.56 -16.68 -19.22
C LYS A 81 2.67 -15.75 -19.73
N LYS A 82 2.36 -14.55 -20.26
CA LYS A 82 3.31 -13.79 -21.10
C LYS A 82 4.15 -12.78 -20.32
N ASN A 83 3.56 -11.90 -19.51
CA ASN A 83 4.36 -10.83 -18.87
C ASN A 83 3.75 -10.27 -17.56
N TRP A 84 3.61 -11.13 -16.56
CA TRP A 84 3.09 -10.80 -15.21
C TRP A 84 4.18 -10.40 -14.20
N ARG A 85 5.45 -10.69 -14.52
CA ARG A 85 6.57 -10.65 -13.57
C ARG A 85 6.81 -9.26 -12.99
N ALA A 86 6.67 -8.20 -13.79
CA ALA A 86 6.89 -6.83 -13.33
C ALA A 86 5.90 -6.42 -12.22
N SER A 87 4.60 -6.71 -12.41
CA SER A 87 3.57 -6.45 -11.40
C SER A 87 3.76 -7.34 -10.17
N ALA A 88 4.13 -8.62 -10.34
CA ALA A 88 4.41 -9.49 -9.21
C ALA A 88 5.62 -9.02 -8.39
N TRP A 89 6.72 -8.64 -9.04
CA TRP A 89 7.90 -8.08 -8.37
C TRP A 89 7.59 -6.77 -7.65
N PHE A 90 6.75 -5.93 -8.24
CA PHE A 90 6.29 -4.71 -7.57
C PHE A 90 5.56 -5.05 -6.27
N LEU A 91 4.59 -5.97 -6.30
CA LEU A 91 3.84 -6.39 -5.12
C LEU A 91 4.72 -7.08 -4.07
N GLU A 92 5.63 -7.98 -4.48
CA GLU A 92 6.59 -8.65 -3.58
C GLU A 92 7.43 -7.65 -2.79
N ARG A 93 7.94 -6.61 -3.47
CA ARG A 93 8.86 -5.63 -2.85
C ARG A 93 8.13 -4.58 -2.03
N THR A 94 6.92 -4.19 -2.43
CA THR A 94 6.17 -3.13 -1.76
C THR A 94 5.25 -3.65 -0.67
N ARG A 95 4.81 -4.91 -0.76
CA ARG A 95 3.87 -5.56 0.16
C ARG A 95 4.38 -6.96 0.56
N PRO A 96 5.59 -7.06 1.16
CA PRO A 96 6.23 -8.34 1.46
C PRO A 96 5.44 -9.19 2.46
N LYS A 97 4.61 -8.59 3.32
CA LYS A 97 3.75 -9.33 4.24
C LYS A 97 2.71 -10.21 3.53
N SER A 98 2.18 -9.74 2.40
CA SER A 98 1.12 -10.44 1.65
C SER A 98 1.68 -11.24 0.48
N TYR A 99 2.72 -10.72 -0.17
CA TYR A 99 3.25 -11.27 -1.43
C TYR A 99 4.69 -11.75 -1.33
N GLY A 100 5.37 -11.53 -0.21
CA GLY A 100 6.74 -11.97 -0.02
C GLY A 100 6.87 -13.49 -0.07
N ARG A 101 8.09 -13.97 -0.33
CA ARG A 101 8.37 -15.40 -0.27
C ARG A 101 8.18 -15.89 1.16
N ASN A 102 7.14 -16.67 1.37
CA ASN A 102 7.02 -17.48 2.58
C ASN A 102 8.05 -18.61 2.47
N SER A 103 9.21 -18.44 3.12
CA SER A 103 9.99 -19.60 3.50
C SER A 103 9.16 -20.32 4.56
N LEU A 104 8.36 -21.29 4.14
CA LEU A 104 8.01 -22.37 5.04
C LEU A 104 9.36 -22.91 5.50
N ASN A 105 9.74 -22.60 6.74
CA ASN A 105 10.87 -23.26 7.38
C ASN A 105 10.47 -24.73 7.42
N PHE A 106 10.92 -25.47 6.42
CA PHE A 106 10.86 -26.92 6.42
C PHE A 106 11.80 -27.32 7.55
N LEU A 107 11.26 -27.44 8.76
CA LEU A 107 11.93 -28.20 9.79
C LEU A 107 11.88 -29.63 9.28
N PRO A 108 13.03 -30.24 8.90
CA PRO A 108 13.02 -31.65 8.58
C PRO A 108 12.41 -32.39 9.78
N PRO A 109 11.54 -33.38 9.57
CA PRO A 109 10.97 -34.12 10.68
C PRO A 109 12.12 -34.68 11.53
N GLU A 110 12.02 -34.57 12.86
CA GLU A 110 13.05 -35.07 13.78
C GLU A 110 13.32 -36.57 13.58
N ASN A 111 12.37 -37.28 12.97
CA ASN A 111 12.49 -38.67 12.57
C ASN A 111 12.32 -38.82 11.03
N PRO A 112 13.34 -39.32 10.30
CA PRO A 112 13.33 -39.45 8.85
C PRO A 112 12.22 -40.36 8.29
N ASP A 113 11.60 -41.21 9.12
CA ASP A 113 10.52 -42.11 8.71
C ASP A 113 9.11 -41.48 8.81
N THR A 114 9.01 -40.18 9.12
CA THR A 114 7.72 -39.50 9.23
C THR A 114 7.20 -39.10 7.85
N LEU A 115 6.21 -39.82 7.33
CA LEU A 115 5.48 -39.43 6.11
C LEU A 115 4.60 -38.20 6.39
N ILE A 116 4.97 -37.05 5.82
CA ILE A 116 4.11 -35.86 5.80
C ILE A 116 3.22 -35.95 4.55
N VAL A 117 1.93 -36.20 4.75
CA VAL A 117 0.93 -36.08 3.69
C VAL A 117 0.63 -34.59 3.50
N ILE A 118 1.14 -34.02 2.41
CA ILE A 118 0.89 -32.62 2.04
C ILE A 118 -0.39 -32.62 1.19
N GLY A 119 -1.48 -32.12 1.78
CA GLY A 119 -2.77 -31.91 1.10
C GLY A 119 -2.79 -30.65 0.25
#